data_AF-A0AAD7ZRG2-F1
#
_entry.id   AF-A0AAD7ZRG2-F1
#
_cell.length_a   1.000
_cell.length_b   1.000
_cell.length_c   1.000
_cell.angle_alpha   90.00
_cell.angle_beta   90.00
_cell.angle_gamma   90.00
#
_symmetry.space_group_name_H-M   'P 1'
#
loop_
_entity.id
_entity.type
_entity.pdbx_description
1 polymer ?
#
loop_
_entity_poly.entity_id
_entity_poly.type
_entity_poly.pdbx_seq_one_letter_code
_entity_poly.pdbx_strand_id
1 'polypeptide(L)'
;MEDGDITILETGSTDDSVEILSKFIDKHNQTFTFHDLEHDGKRRKLWTSIFHRLESSAESSCFKNCLTSIRILSRDKTELNELVCEKWLETLLRHAGLMSQEEAINCINQAPVDYEVMLEALKCLCNLIFNSSVAQALSAKNHSIEGIVMRLRTYRDPELPHDIKVFDMKMLFLITALCAEVRPVLKNELHGITYLMETLDLILKEAAGDDHGDMRGATCSDMPITLSDDHVTLASEVLKVLFNLTVKSGDVDEEEEAHFLRLVSILHDLLLCEVQSLDKQQELHNHTVNLLTSIPSNCYEELMTPVQRSTRDIDKDLEFDGRNMQAVAVLVEFLDMKLNTTRLQHELISPILSVLVECARTHRTMRKFLRQRVLPPLTDVHTRPEEGTTLRNKLCRLLTSPISPLSTLSADFLFILCKENVERFIKYTGYGNAAGLLAKKGLMLGGSGKSTCSSGIHYSSDSEDSDTEIYKKHKA
;
A
#
# COMPACT_ATOMS: atom_id res chain seq x y z
N MET A 1 -17.14 -35.28 -7.58
CA MET A 1 -18.48 -35.38 -6.99
C MET A 1 -19.34 -36.10 -8.00
N GLU A 2 -20.03 -37.16 -7.59
CA GLU A 2 -20.84 -37.98 -8.49
C GLU A 2 -22.23 -37.37 -8.70
N ASP A 3 -22.97 -37.78 -9.75
CA ASP A 3 -24.31 -37.22 -10.03
C ASP A 3 -25.32 -37.53 -8.91
N GLY A 4 -25.12 -38.65 -8.20
CA GLY A 4 -25.89 -38.99 -6.99
C GLY A 4 -25.67 -38.00 -5.85
N ASP A 5 -24.42 -37.56 -5.64
CA ASP A 5 -24.09 -36.56 -4.62
C ASP A 5 -24.79 -35.22 -4.90
N ILE A 6 -24.79 -34.78 -6.16
CA ILE A 6 -25.46 -33.53 -6.58
C ILE A 6 -26.98 -33.63 -6.35
N THR A 7 -27.57 -34.78 -6.63
CA THR A 7 -29.01 -35.02 -6.40
C THR A 7 -29.37 -34.96 -4.90
N ILE A 8 -28.51 -35.49 -4.04
CA ILE A 8 -28.67 -35.38 -2.58
C ILE A 8 -28.50 -33.93 -2.13
N LEU A 9 -27.58 -33.17 -2.73
CA LEU A 9 -27.48 -31.73 -2.48
C LEU A 9 -28.73 -30.96 -2.93
N GLU A 10 -29.54 -31.45 -3.86
CA GLU A 10 -30.79 -30.78 -4.25
C GLU A 10 -31.98 -31.14 -3.35
N THR A 11 -32.04 -32.38 -2.85
CA THR A 11 -33.28 -32.93 -2.25
C THR A 11 -33.09 -33.63 -0.90
N GLY A 12 -31.85 -33.92 -0.52
CA GLY A 12 -31.50 -34.63 0.71
C GLY A 12 -31.62 -33.78 1.96
N SER A 13 -31.32 -34.40 3.11
CA SER A 13 -31.31 -33.67 4.39
C SER A 13 -30.11 -32.72 4.50
N THR A 14 -30.17 -31.80 5.46
CA THR A 14 -29.04 -30.91 5.78
C THR A 14 -27.82 -31.71 6.22
N ASP A 15 -28.00 -32.78 6.99
CA ASP A 15 -26.91 -33.63 7.48
C ASP A 15 -26.21 -34.37 6.33
N ASP A 16 -26.99 -34.94 5.40
CA ASP A 16 -26.42 -35.59 4.20
C ASP A 16 -25.62 -34.59 3.36
N SER A 17 -26.14 -33.36 3.24
CA SER A 17 -25.49 -32.28 2.49
C SER A 17 -24.16 -31.87 3.14
N VAL A 18 -24.13 -31.74 4.47
CA VAL A 18 -22.89 -31.46 5.23
C VAL A 18 -21.86 -32.56 5.02
N GLU A 19 -22.25 -33.83 5.06
CA GLU A 19 -21.33 -34.95 4.85
C GLU A 19 -20.74 -34.93 3.44
N ILE A 20 -21.57 -34.75 2.41
CA ILE A 20 -21.14 -34.69 1.01
C ILE A 20 -20.19 -33.52 0.76
N LEU A 21 -20.55 -32.32 1.24
CA LEU A 21 -19.72 -31.13 1.05
C LEU A 21 -18.42 -31.23 1.84
N SER A 22 -18.42 -31.82 3.03
CA SER A 22 -17.19 -32.07 3.79
C SER A 22 -16.22 -32.97 3.02
N LYS A 23 -16.71 -34.10 2.48
CA LYS A 23 -15.90 -34.99 1.63
C LYS A 23 -15.36 -34.27 0.40
N PHE A 24 -16.16 -33.39 -0.22
CA PHE A 24 -15.74 -32.58 -1.35
C PHE A 24 -14.62 -31.61 -0.97
N ILE A 25 -14.79 -30.87 0.13
CA ILE A 25 -13.81 -29.91 0.65
C ILE A 25 -12.49 -30.61 0.94
N ASP A 26 -12.51 -31.72 1.67
CA ASP A 26 -11.30 -32.46 2.04
C ASP A 26 -10.54 -32.94 0.81
N LYS A 27 -11.26 -33.42 -0.21
CA LYS A 27 -10.66 -33.87 -1.47
C LYS A 27 -10.08 -32.72 -2.30
N HIS A 28 -10.72 -31.54 -2.27
CA HIS A 28 -10.46 -30.48 -3.25
C HIS A 28 -9.89 -29.18 -2.65
N ASN A 29 -9.53 -29.13 -1.37
CA ASN A 29 -9.04 -27.92 -0.71
C ASN A 29 -7.77 -27.33 -1.36
N GLN A 30 -6.97 -28.13 -2.07
CA GLN A 30 -5.78 -27.69 -2.82
C GLN A 30 -5.94 -27.82 -4.35
N THR A 31 -7.17 -28.01 -4.83
CA THR A 31 -7.48 -28.08 -6.26
C THR A 31 -7.70 -26.68 -6.82
N PHE A 32 -7.18 -26.45 -8.04
CA PHE A 32 -7.28 -25.17 -8.77
C PHE A 32 -7.94 -25.31 -10.15
N THR A 33 -8.12 -26.53 -10.65
CA THR A 33 -8.83 -26.83 -11.91
C THR A 33 -9.68 -28.10 -11.75
N PHE A 34 -10.86 -28.13 -12.37
CA PHE A 34 -11.84 -29.21 -12.19
C PHE A 34 -12.26 -29.87 -13.52
N HIS A 35 -11.37 -30.66 -14.11
CA HIS A 35 -11.66 -31.37 -15.36
C HIS A 35 -12.87 -32.31 -15.26
N ASP A 36 -13.06 -32.95 -14.10
CA ASP A 36 -14.19 -33.85 -13.86
C ASP A 36 -15.56 -33.14 -13.85
N LEU A 37 -15.59 -31.80 -13.78
CA LEU A 37 -16.83 -31.00 -13.75
C LEU A 37 -17.16 -30.33 -15.10
N GLU A 38 -16.28 -30.42 -16.10
CA GLU A 38 -16.43 -29.75 -17.40
C GLU A 38 -17.49 -30.40 -18.31
N HIS A 39 -17.89 -31.65 -18.01
CA HIS A 39 -18.86 -32.40 -18.83
C HIS A 39 -20.28 -32.35 -18.25
N ASP A 40 -21.27 -32.51 -19.14
CA ASP A 40 -22.71 -32.68 -18.82
C ASP A 40 -23.34 -31.59 -17.94
N GLY A 41 -22.75 -30.39 -17.94
CA GLY A 41 -23.19 -29.26 -17.12
C GLY A 41 -23.07 -29.51 -15.62
N LYS A 42 -22.25 -30.48 -15.19
CA LYS A 42 -22.10 -30.88 -13.78
C LYS A 42 -21.68 -29.72 -12.90
N ARG A 43 -20.74 -28.90 -13.38
CA ARG A 43 -20.32 -27.68 -12.68
C ARG A 43 -21.49 -26.75 -12.38
N ARG A 44 -22.31 -26.45 -13.38
CA ARG A 44 -23.47 -25.57 -13.26
C ARG A 44 -24.52 -26.12 -12.32
N LYS A 45 -24.80 -27.42 -12.40
CA LYS A 45 -25.72 -28.11 -11.47
C LYS A 45 -25.22 -28.00 -10.04
N LEU A 46 -23.99 -28.45 -9.76
CA LEU A 46 -23.38 -28.36 -8.45
C LEU A 46 -23.41 -26.93 -7.88
N TRP A 47 -22.96 -25.96 -8.68
CA TRP A 47 -22.99 -24.54 -8.30
C TRP A 47 -24.40 -24.11 -7.88
N THR A 48 -25.40 -24.42 -8.71
CA THR A 48 -26.79 -24.05 -8.47
C THR A 48 -27.36 -24.75 -7.23
N SER A 49 -27.07 -26.04 -7.02
CA SER A 49 -27.54 -26.79 -5.84
C SER A 49 -26.97 -26.20 -4.54
N ILE A 50 -25.67 -25.85 -4.52
CA ILE A 50 -25.04 -25.23 -3.35
C ILE A 50 -25.67 -23.86 -3.05
N PHE A 51 -25.94 -23.04 -4.07
CA PHE A 51 -26.57 -21.74 -3.87
C PHE A 51 -28.01 -21.84 -3.37
N HIS A 52 -28.83 -22.78 -3.87
CA HIS A 52 -30.18 -22.99 -3.34
C HIS A 52 -30.17 -23.35 -1.85
N ARG A 53 -29.18 -24.14 -1.41
CA ARG A 53 -28.97 -24.44 0.03
C ARG A 53 -28.68 -23.18 0.84
N LEU A 54 -27.88 -22.25 0.30
CA LEU A 54 -27.60 -20.95 0.95
C LEU A 54 -28.80 -20.00 1.03
N GLU A 55 -29.84 -20.20 0.23
CA GLU A 55 -31.08 -19.40 0.30
C GLU A 55 -32.05 -19.92 1.37
N SER A 56 -31.91 -21.19 1.77
CA SER A 56 -32.78 -21.83 2.75
C SER A 56 -32.31 -21.53 4.19
N SER A 57 -33.01 -20.63 4.88
CA SER A 57 -32.68 -20.25 6.27
C SER A 57 -32.76 -21.41 7.27
N ALA A 58 -33.44 -22.51 6.92
CA ALA A 58 -33.52 -23.72 7.73
C ALA A 58 -32.22 -24.55 7.75
N GLU A 59 -31.21 -24.16 6.96
CA GLU A 59 -30.01 -24.96 6.69
C GLU A 59 -28.73 -24.29 7.17
N SER A 60 -28.82 -23.48 8.23
CA SER A 60 -27.70 -22.68 8.75
C SER A 60 -26.46 -23.51 9.08
N SER A 61 -26.63 -24.77 9.52
CA SER A 61 -25.53 -25.69 9.80
C SER A 61 -24.70 -26.09 8.56
N CYS A 62 -25.25 -25.92 7.35
CA CYS A 62 -24.59 -26.27 6.09
C CYS A 62 -23.89 -25.07 5.42
N PHE A 63 -24.18 -23.84 5.85
CA PHE A 63 -23.72 -22.63 5.17
C PHE A 63 -22.20 -22.53 5.03
N LYS A 64 -21.45 -22.85 6.10
CA LYS A 64 -19.98 -22.84 6.06
C LYS A 64 -19.43 -23.82 5.02
N ASN A 65 -19.98 -25.02 4.93
CA ASN A 65 -19.58 -26.04 3.94
C ASN A 65 -19.95 -25.61 2.51
N CYS A 66 -21.14 -25.04 2.33
CA CYS A 66 -21.58 -24.47 1.05
C CYS A 66 -20.61 -23.37 0.57
N LEU A 67 -20.34 -22.38 1.41
CA LEU A 67 -19.44 -21.27 1.10
C LEU A 67 -18.00 -21.76 0.86
N THR A 68 -17.49 -22.68 1.67
CA THR A 68 -16.15 -23.25 1.44
C THR A 68 -16.07 -23.96 0.08
N SER A 69 -17.12 -24.68 -0.30
CA SER A 69 -17.21 -25.34 -1.61
C SER A 69 -17.25 -24.32 -2.76
N ILE A 70 -18.03 -23.24 -2.63
CA ILE A 70 -18.05 -22.12 -3.59
C ILE A 70 -16.66 -21.46 -3.69
N ARG A 71 -15.98 -21.21 -2.56
CA ARG A 71 -14.64 -20.63 -2.53
C ARG A 71 -13.63 -21.52 -3.27
N ILE A 72 -13.74 -22.83 -3.13
CA ILE A 72 -12.89 -23.80 -3.84
C ILE A 72 -13.21 -23.79 -5.34
N LEU A 73 -14.48 -23.87 -5.72
CA LEU A 73 -14.94 -23.88 -7.12
C LEU A 73 -14.62 -22.57 -7.87
N SER A 74 -14.62 -21.43 -7.17
CA SER A 74 -14.34 -20.10 -7.74
C SER A 74 -12.85 -19.83 -8.02
N ARG A 75 -11.94 -20.75 -7.65
CA ARG A 75 -10.52 -20.67 -8.02
C ARG A 75 -10.28 -21.01 -9.49
N ASP A 76 -11.12 -21.87 -10.04
CA ASP A 76 -11.05 -22.30 -11.43
C ASP A 76 -11.89 -21.36 -12.30
N LYS A 77 -11.24 -20.70 -13.27
CA LYS A 77 -11.85 -19.69 -14.15
C LYS A 77 -12.77 -20.30 -15.22
N THR A 78 -12.69 -21.61 -15.44
CA THR A 78 -13.46 -22.32 -16.47
C THR A 78 -14.96 -22.11 -16.24
N GLU A 79 -15.66 -21.56 -17.25
CA GLU A 79 -17.09 -21.21 -17.24
C GLU A 79 -17.54 -20.25 -16.12
N LEU A 80 -16.62 -19.68 -15.32
CA LEU A 80 -16.99 -18.92 -14.12
C LEU A 80 -17.86 -17.69 -14.43
N ASN A 81 -17.56 -16.98 -15.52
CA ASN A 81 -18.36 -15.84 -15.98
C ASN A 81 -19.81 -16.21 -16.34
N GLU A 82 -20.07 -17.46 -16.70
CA GLU A 82 -21.41 -17.94 -17.05
C GLU A 82 -22.18 -18.47 -15.83
N LEU A 83 -21.47 -18.73 -14.73
CA LEU A 83 -22.04 -19.20 -13.46
C LEU A 83 -22.39 -18.02 -12.54
N VAL A 84 -21.60 -16.95 -12.59
CA VAL A 84 -21.84 -15.75 -11.79
C VAL A 84 -23.03 -14.97 -12.36
N CYS A 85 -23.96 -14.62 -11.49
CA CYS A 85 -25.05 -13.69 -11.79
C CYS A 85 -25.36 -12.83 -10.56
N GLU A 86 -26.17 -11.80 -10.76
CA GLU A 86 -26.58 -10.84 -9.71
C GLU A 86 -27.15 -11.55 -8.47
N LYS A 87 -28.12 -12.46 -8.68
CA LYS A 87 -28.75 -13.26 -7.62
C LYS A 87 -27.74 -13.95 -6.69
N TRP A 88 -26.73 -14.60 -7.27
CA TRP A 88 -25.73 -15.34 -6.49
C TRP A 88 -24.78 -14.40 -5.75
N LEU A 89 -24.41 -13.29 -6.37
CA LEU A 89 -23.56 -12.29 -5.74
C LEU A 89 -24.27 -11.63 -4.55
N GLU A 90 -25.55 -11.26 -4.70
CA GLU A 90 -26.37 -10.72 -3.61
C GLU A 90 -26.55 -11.72 -2.46
N THR A 91 -26.70 -13.01 -2.77
CA THR A 91 -26.76 -14.06 -1.75
C THR A 91 -25.47 -14.10 -0.93
N LEU A 92 -24.30 -14.02 -1.57
CA LEU A 92 -23.01 -13.96 -0.87
C LEU A 92 -22.85 -12.66 -0.07
N LEU A 93 -23.29 -11.52 -0.58
CA LEU A 93 -23.26 -10.25 0.14
C LEU A 93 -24.09 -10.31 1.43
N ARG A 94 -25.28 -10.91 1.38
CA ARG A 94 -26.12 -11.11 2.55
C ARG A 94 -25.43 -11.96 3.62
N HIS A 95 -24.82 -13.08 3.23
CA HIS A 95 -24.04 -13.94 4.14
C HIS A 95 -22.77 -13.24 4.65
N ALA A 96 -22.17 -12.36 3.85
CA ALA A 96 -21.04 -11.52 4.25
C ALA A 96 -21.44 -10.33 5.13
N GLY A 97 -22.73 -10.13 5.43
CA GLY A 97 -23.23 -8.98 6.19
C GLY A 97 -23.07 -7.64 5.47
N LEU A 98 -22.89 -7.65 4.15
CA LEU A 98 -22.74 -6.47 3.30
C LEU A 98 -24.08 -6.13 2.65
N MET A 99 -24.97 -5.55 3.44
CA MET A 99 -26.34 -5.24 3.03
C MET A 99 -26.61 -3.73 3.13
N SER A 100 -27.71 -3.28 2.53
CA SER A 100 -28.13 -1.89 2.63
C SER A 100 -28.43 -1.50 4.08
N GLN A 101 -28.42 -0.19 4.38
CA GLN A 101 -28.74 0.31 5.72
C GLN A 101 -30.14 -0.12 6.17
N GLU A 102 -31.11 -0.16 5.25
CA GLU A 102 -32.48 -0.60 5.52
C GLU A 102 -32.53 -2.09 5.91
N GLU A 103 -31.81 -2.93 5.18
CA GLU A 103 -31.71 -4.37 5.48
C GLU A 103 -31.00 -4.62 6.81
N ALA A 104 -29.91 -3.88 7.08
CA ALA A 104 -29.18 -3.99 8.33
C ALA A 104 -30.08 -3.68 9.54
N ILE A 105 -30.92 -2.64 9.44
CA ILE A 105 -31.88 -2.28 10.49
C ILE A 105 -32.90 -3.40 10.72
N ASN A 106 -33.39 -4.02 9.66
CA ASN A 106 -34.34 -5.14 9.75
C ASN A 106 -33.72 -6.41 10.36
N CYS A 107 -32.40 -6.53 10.36
CA CYS A 107 -31.65 -7.66 10.90
C CYS A 107 -31.17 -7.49 12.34
N ILE A 108 -31.32 -6.30 12.97
CA ILE A 108 -30.79 -5.99 14.32
C ILE A 108 -31.24 -6.99 15.40
N ASN A 109 -32.43 -7.59 15.26
CA ASN A 109 -33.00 -8.51 16.25
C ASN A 109 -32.88 -10.01 15.86
N GLN A 110 -32.05 -10.34 14.87
CA GLN A 110 -31.85 -11.72 14.44
C GLN A 110 -30.83 -12.45 15.32
N ALA A 111 -30.67 -13.76 15.09
CA ALA A 111 -29.72 -14.62 15.79
C ALA A 111 -28.29 -14.01 15.77
N PRO A 112 -27.42 -14.35 16.74
CA PRO A 112 -26.05 -13.84 16.79
C PRO A 112 -25.34 -14.07 15.46
N VAL A 113 -24.53 -13.09 15.07
CA VAL A 113 -23.79 -13.10 13.81
C VAL A 113 -22.79 -14.25 13.80
N ASP A 114 -22.90 -15.12 12.80
CA ASP A 114 -21.91 -16.18 12.56
C ASP A 114 -20.73 -15.62 11.75
N TYR A 115 -19.67 -15.23 12.46
CA TYR A 115 -18.47 -14.69 11.83
C TYR A 115 -17.70 -15.71 10.98
N GLU A 116 -17.86 -17.02 11.22
CA GLU A 116 -17.21 -18.02 10.37
C GLU A 116 -17.87 -18.08 8.99
N VAL A 117 -19.20 -18.04 8.94
CA VAL A 117 -19.99 -17.94 7.71
C VAL A 117 -19.68 -16.62 7.00
N MET A 118 -19.67 -15.50 7.73
CA MET A 118 -19.37 -14.18 7.18
C MET A 118 -17.98 -14.13 6.52
N LEU A 119 -16.96 -14.62 7.23
CA LEU A 119 -15.60 -14.65 6.72
C LEU A 119 -15.48 -15.51 5.47
N GLU A 120 -16.16 -16.66 5.45
CA GLU A 120 -16.14 -17.56 4.29
C GLU A 120 -16.86 -16.95 3.07
N ALA A 121 -17.95 -16.21 3.29
CA ALA A 121 -18.63 -15.45 2.25
C ALA A 121 -17.75 -14.32 1.67
N LEU A 122 -17.03 -13.58 2.52
CA LEU A 122 -16.07 -12.56 2.05
C LEU A 122 -14.94 -13.15 1.21
N LYS A 123 -14.42 -14.33 1.59
CA LYS A 123 -13.42 -15.05 0.79
C LYS A 123 -13.99 -15.48 -0.56
N CYS A 124 -15.24 -15.95 -0.63
CA CYS A 124 -15.93 -16.25 -1.88
C CYS A 124 -16.01 -15.02 -2.79
N LEU A 125 -16.45 -13.88 -2.22
CA LEU A 125 -16.58 -12.62 -2.95
C LEU A 125 -15.23 -12.16 -3.50
N CYS A 126 -14.17 -12.18 -2.68
CA CYS A 126 -12.81 -11.85 -3.13
C CYS A 126 -12.36 -12.73 -4.31
N ASN A 127 -12.55 -14.06 -4.21
CA ASN A 127 -12.20 -14.98 -5.29
C ASN A 127 -12.98 -14.70 -6.58
N LEU A 128 -14.30 -14.48 -6.46
CA LEU A 128 -15.16 -14.19 -7.61
C LEU A 128 -14.77 -12.88 -8.28
N ILE A 129 -14.58 -11.79 -7.52
CA ILE A 129 -14.17 -10.50 -8.06
C ILE A 129 -12.79 -10.60 -8.73
N PHE A 130 -11.86 -11.34 -8.14
CA PHE A 130 -10.53 -11.52 -8.73
C PHE A 130 -10.57 -12.32 -10.04
N ASN A 131 -11.43 -13.34 -10.14
CA ASN A 131 -11.43 -14.30 -11.25
C ASN A 131 -12.50 -14.06 -12.33
N SER A 132 -13.52 -13.23 -12.08
CA SER A 132 -14.65 -13.02 -12.98
C SER A 132 -14.89 -11.54 -13.27
N SER A 133 -14.83 -11.18 -14.56
CA SER A 133 -15.19 -9.83 -15.03
C SER A 133 -16.67 -9.51 -14.85
N VAL A 134 -17.54 -10.54 -14.83
CA VAL A 134 -18.96 -10.38 -14.53
C VAL A 134 -19.15 -10.02 -13.05
N ALA A 135 -18.45 -10.71 -12.13
CA ALA A 135 -18.47 -10.37 -10.71
C ALA A 135 -17.94 -8.94 -10.45
N GLN A 136 -16.89 -8.52 -11.15
CA GLN A 136 -16.37 -7.14 -11.08
C GLN A 136 -17.45 -6.13 -11.47
N ALA A 137 -18.06 -6.28 -12.65
CA ALA A 137 -19.07 -5.36 -13.15
C ALA A 137 -20.33 -5.29 -12.27
N LEU A 138 -20.73 -6.40 -11.64
CA LEU A 138 -21.85 -6.44 -10.69
C LEU A 138 -21.48 -5.79 -9.36
N SER A 139 -20.28 -6.08 -8.83
CA SER A 139 -19.80 -5.51 -7.55
C SER A 139 -19.58 -4.00 -7.62
N ALA A 140 -19.32 -3.46 -8.81
CA ALA A 140 -19.20 -2.02 -9.04
C ALA A 140 -20.55 -1.27 -8.99
N LYS A 141 -21.69 -1.99 -9.04
CA LYS A 141 -23.04 -1.41 -9.13
C LYS A 141 -23.96 -1.78 -7.97
N ASN A 142 -23.60 -2.77 -7.18
CA ASN A 142 -24.38 -3.22 -6.04
C ASN A 142 -23.86 -2.62 -4.73
N HIS A 143 -24.48 -3.02 -3.61
CA HIS A 143 -24.18 -2.51 -2.27
C HIS A 143 -22.87 -3.01 -1.64
N SER A 144 -21.94 -3.60 -2.43
CA SER A 144 -20.69 -4.14 -1.90
C SER A 144 -19.86 -3.05 -1.21
N ILE A 145 -19.73 -1.89 -1.84
CA ILE A 145 -18.86 -0.82 -1.37
C ILE A 145 -19.51 -0.09 -0.20
N GLU A 146 -20.79 0.26 -0.31
CA GLU A 146 -21.55 0.91 0.74
C GLU A 146 -21.60 0.04 2.00
N GLY A 147 -21.82 -1.27 1.85
CA GLY A 147 -21.81 -2.23 2.95
C GLY A 147 -20.48 -2.24 3.70
N ILE A 148 -19.35 -2.25 2.96
CA ILE A 148 -18.00 -2.20 3.56
C ILE A 148 -17.79 -0.86 4.28
N VAL A 149 -18.17 0.27 3.66
CA VAL A 149 -18.03 1.60 4.26
C VAL A 149 -18.88 1.73 5.53
N MET A 150 -20.07 1.15 5.58
CA MET A 150 -20.86 1.10 6.81
C MET A 150 -20.14 0.29 7.90
N ARG A 151 -19.57 -0.86 7.54
CA ARG A 151 -18.83 -1.70 8.50
C ARG A 151 -17.53 -1.06 8.98
N LEU A 152 -16.84 -0.25 8.16
CA LEU A 152 -15.69 0.56 8.61
C LEU A 152 -16.01 1.41 9.85
N ARG A 153 -17.25 1.93 9.94
CA ARG A 153 -17.70 2.75 11.08
C ARG A 153 -17.79 1.95 12.39
N THR A 154 -17.84 0.63 12.31
CA THR A 154 -17.95 -0.27 13.47
C THR A 154 -16.61 -0.93 13.81
N TYR A 155 -15.48 -0.53 13.21
CA TYR A 155 -14.18 -1.18 13.46
C TYR A 155 -13.68 -1.04 14.90
N ARG A 156 -14.19 -0.07 15.65
CA ARG A 156 -13.91 0.09 17.09
C ARG A 156 -14.60 -0.97 17.95
N ASP A 157 -15.55 -1.73 17.40
CA ASP A 157 -16.23 -2.80 18.10
C ASP A 157 -15.25 -3.96 18.37
N PRO A 158 -14.98 -4.29 19.65
CA PRO A 158 -14.08 -5.39 20.00
C PRO A 158 -14.64 -6.77 19.61
N GLU A 159 -15.95 -6.91 19.36
CA GLU A 159 -16.55 -8.17 18.93
C GLU A 159 -16.28 -8.48 17.46
N LEU A 160 -15.96 -7.47 16.63
CA LEU A 160 -15.69 -7.65 15.21
C LEU A 160 -14.31 -8.31 14.98
N PRO A 161 -14.25 -9.54 14.43
CA PRO A 161 -12.98 -10.24 14.28
C PRO A 161 -12.02 -9.54 13.31
N HIS A 162 -10.73 -9.60 13.63
CA HIS A 162 -9.66 -9.02 12.81
C HIS A 162 -9.70 -9.50 11.35
N ASP A 163 -9.91 -10.79 11.11
CA ASP A 163 -9.97 -11.36 9.77
C ASP A 163 -11.09 -10.76 8.91
N ILE A 164 -12.23 -10.38 9.50
CA ILE A 164 -13.30 -9.70 8.78
C ILE A 164 -12.80 -8.33 8.29
N LYS A 165 -12.14 -7.56 9.17
CA LYS A 165 -11.55 -6.26 8.82
C LYS A 165 -10.54 -6.38 7.67
N VAL A 166 -9.71 -7.43 7.69
CA VAL A 166 -8.73 -7.70 6.63
C VAL A 166 -9.42 -8.05 5.31
N PHE A 167 -10.44 -8.91 5.33
CA PHE A 167 -11.12 -9.32 4.10
C PHE A 167 -12.01 -8.23 3.50
N ASP A 168 -12.54 -7.31 4.33
CA ASP A 168 -13.18 -6.08 3.86
C ASP A 168 -12.22 -5.26 3.01
N MET A 169 -11.03 -4.99 3.55
CA MET A 169 -10.02 -4.18 2.86
C MET A 169 -9.47 -4.89 1.62
N LYS A 170 -9.32 -6.22 1.65
CA LYS A 170 -8.97 -7.00 0.45
C LYS A 170 -10.03 -6.91 -0.64
N MET A 171 -11.31 -7.04 -0.27
CA MET A 171 -12.42 -6.90 -1.22
C MET A 171 -12.47 -5.48 -1.79
N LEU A 172 -12.34 -4.46 -0.94
CA LEU A 172 -12.31 -3.05 -1.34
C LEU A 172 -11.11 -2.75 -2.24
N PHE A 173 -9.93 -3.31 -1.95
CA PHE A 173 -8.73 -3.22 -2.79
C PHE A 173 -8.97 -3.84 -4.17
N LEU A 174 -9.55 -5.04 -4.23
CA LEU A 174 -9.85 -5.71 -5.49
C LEU A 174 -10.83 -4.89 -6.35
N ILE A 175 -11.93 -4.41 -5.76
CA ILE A 175 -12.93 -3.60 -6.47
C ILE A 175 -12.29 -2.31 -6.97
N THR A 176 -11.58 -1.56 -6.12
CA THR A 176 -10.94 -0.30 -6.52
C THR A 176 -9.81 -0.49 -7.53
N ALA A 177 -9.09 -1.62 -7.50
CA ALA A 177 -8.04 -1.94 -8.46
C ALA A 177 -8.61 -2.29 -9.85
N LEU A 178 -9.68 -3.08 -9.89
CA LEU A 178 -10.23 -3.68 -11.12
C LEU A 178 -11.36 -2.85 -11.75
N CYS A 179 -12.06 -2.04 -10.96
CA CYS A 179 -13.19 -1.19 -11.38
C CYS A 179 -12.86 0.29 -11.11
N ALA A 180 -12.16 0.94 -12.03
CA ALA A 180 -11.69 2.32 -11.84
C ALA A 180 -12.84 3.33 -11.67
N GLU A 181 -14.01 3.04 -12.24
CA GLU A 181 -15.25 3.82 -12.13
C GLU A 181 -15.81 3.91 -10.71
N VAL A 182 -15.43 2.99 -9.82
CA VAL A 182 -15.83 2.99 -8.40
C VAL A 182 -15.06 4.04 -7.59
N ARG A 183 -13.83 4.37 -7.99
CA ARG A 183 -12.93 5.20 -7.18
C ARG A 183 -13.53 6.59 -6.87
N PRO A 184 -14.13 7.32 -7.83
CA PRO A 184 -14.76 8.61 -7.53
C PRO A 184 -15.95 8.49 -6.58
N VAL A 185 -16.75 7.43 -6.69
CA VAL A 185 -17.90 7.18 -5.80
C VAL A 185 -17.40 6.93 -4.37
N LEU A 186 -16.45 6.02 -4.20
CA LEU A 186 -15.87 5.73 -2.89
C LEU A 186 -15.17 6.96 -2.30
N LYS A 187 -14.40 7.70 -3.11
CA LYS A 187 -13.66 8.88 -2.67
C LYS A 187 -14.59 10.03 -2.26
N ASN A 188 -15.48 10.42 -3.16
CA ASN A 188 -16.21 11.69 -3.07
C ASN A 188 -17.61 11.54 -2.44
N GLU A 189 -18.33 10.47 -2.75
CA GLU A 189 -19.72 10.28 -2.29
C GLU A 189 -19.77 9.55 -0.94
N LEU A 190 -18.86 8.59 -0.73
CA LEU A 190 -18.81 7.77 0.48
C LEU A 190 -17.74 8.20 1.48
N HIS A 191 -17.01 9.29 1.22
CA HIS A 191 -15.93 9.82 2.06
C HIS A 191 -14.87 8.76 2.44
N GLY A 192 -14.55 7.86 1.50
CA GLY A 192 -13.72 6.68 1.75
C GLY A 192 -12.33 7.01 2.26
N ILE A 193 -11.70 8.09 1.79
CA ILE A 193 -10.37 8.51 2.28
C ILE A 193 -10.43 8.83 3.78
N THR A 194 -11.47 9.53 4.23
CA THR A 194 -11.66 9.88 5.65
C THR A 194 -11.75 8.63 6.52
N TYR A 195 -12.62 7.68 6.18
CA TYR A 195 -12.77 6.44 6.96
C TYR A 195 -11.53 5.55 6.94
N LEU A 196 -10.81 5.51 5.81
CA LEU A 196 -9.55 4.76 5.71
C LEU A 196 -8.44 5.40 6.56
N MET A 197 -8.35 6.74 6.59
CA MET A 197 -7.44 7.45 7.51
C MET A 197 -7.81 7.21 8.98
N GLU A 198 -9.11 7.27 9.33
CA GLU A 198 -9.58 6.97 10.67
C GLU A 198 -9.27 5.52 11.08
N THR A 199 -9.25 4.59 10.12
CA THR A 199 -8.85 3.20 10.36
C THR A 199 -7.36 3.09 10.68
N LEU A 200 -6.50 3.81 9.96
CA LEU A 200 -5.05 3.86 10.29
C LEU A 200 -4.81 4.52 11.66
N ASP A 201 -5.53 5.60 11.97
CA ASP A 201 -5.48 6.24 13.29
C ASP A 201 -5.94 5.28 14.40
N LEU A 202 -6.99 4.49 14.14
CA LEU A 202 -7.46 3.48 15.10
C LEU A 202 -6.38 2.43 15.37
N ILE A 203 -5.71 1.91 14.33
CA ILE A 203 -4.61 0.94 14.47
C ILE A 203 -3.46 1.54 15.32
N LEU A 204 -3.07 2.78 15.06
CA LEU A 204 -2.05 3.49 15.83
C LEU A 204 -2.47 3.67 17.30
N LYS A 205 -3.73 4.03 17.55
CA LYS A 205 -4.29 4.18 18.91
C LYS A 205 -4.36 2.85 19.67
N GLU A 206 -4.83 1.78 19.03
CA GLU A 206 -4.89 0.44 19.62
C GLU A 206 -3.49 -0.07 20.00
N ALA A 207 -2.48 0.20 19.17
CA ALA A 207 -1.09 -0.16 19.45
C ALA A 207 -0.43 0.71 20.53
N ALA A 208 -0.85 1.96 20.68
CA ALA A 208 -0.37 2.88 21.70
C ALA A 208 -0.91 2.55 23.12
N GLY A 209 -2.10 1.92 23.20
CA GLY A 209 -2.78 1.62 24.46
C GLY A 209 -3.48 2.83 25.12
N ASP A 210 -4.36 2.56 26.08
CA ASP A 210 -5.23 3.57 26.74
C ASP A 210 -4.48 4.64 27.57
N ASP A 211 -3.18 4.47 27.83
CA ASP A 211 -2.35 5.44 28.56
C ASP A 211 -1.97 6.67 27.71
N HIS A 212 -2.34 6.69 26.43
CA HIS A 212 -2.13 7.82 25.51
C HIS A 212 -3.47 8.44 25.17
N GLY A 213 -4.00 9.21 26.13
CA GLY A 213 -5.24 9.97 25.97
C GLY A 213 -5.28 10.79 24.68
N ASP A 214 -6.50 11.14 24.24
CA ASP A 214 -6.95 11.65 22.93
C ASP A 214 -6.12 12.80 22.27
N MET A 215 -4.83 12.55 22.06
CA MET A 215 -3.87 13.45 21.42
C MET A 215 -3.89 13.20 19.93
N ARG A 216 -4.35 14.20 19.18
CA ARG A 216 -4.19 14.26 17.74
C ARG A 216 -2.70 14.43 17.41
N GLY A 217 -2.05 13.32 17.06
CA GLY A 217 -0.64 13.26 16.67
C GLY A 217 0.14 12.34 17.60
N ALA A 218 0.65 11.22 17.07
CA ALA A 218 1.39 10.20 17.82
C ALA A 218 2.79 10.66 18.29
N THR A 219 3.06 11.97 18.31
CA THR A 219 4.38 12.54 18.59
C THR A 219 4.54 13.12 20.00
N CYS A 220 3.58 12.87 20.90
CA CYS A 220 3.58 13.41 22.26
C CYS A 220 3.79 12.34 23.37
N SER A 221 3.95 11.05 23.04
CA SER A 221 4.22 10.00 24.02
C SER A 221 5.70 9.58 24.04
N ASP A 222 6.28 9.49 25.24
CA ASP A 222 7.69 9.14 25.49
C ASP A 222 8.10 7.70 25.08
N MET A 223 7.18 6.88 24.57
CA MET A 223 7.41 5.48 24.19
C MET A 223 7.11 5.23 22.70
N PRO A 224 7.96 4.46 21.98
CA PRO A 224 7.71 4.12 20.59
C PRO A 224 6.47 3.21 20.47
N ILE A 225 5.59 3.50 19.51
CA ILE A 225 4.43 2.65 19.20
C ILE A 225 4.94 1.36 18.56
N THR A 226 4.54 0.22 19.11
CA THR A 226 4.88 -1.11 18.57
C THR A 226 3.66 -1.74 17.94
N LEU A 227 3.72 -2.02 16.63
CA LEU A 227 2.64 -2.69 15.90
C LEU A 227 2.82 -4.22 15.95
N SER A 228 1.71 -4.94 16.16
CA SER A 228 1.65 -6.39 15.98
C SER A 228 1.62 -6.76 14.49
N ASP A 229 1.86 -8.02 14.17
CA ASP A 229 1.75 -8.52 12.79
C ASP A 229 0.33 -8.32 12.20
N ASP A 230 -0.71 -8.47 13.04
CA ASP A 230 -2.10 -8.22 12.68
C ASP A 230 -2.34 -6.73 12.35
N HIS A 231 -1.84 -5.81 13.20
CA HIS A 231 -1.89 -4.38 12.92
C HIS A 231 -1.24 -4.04 11.57
N VAL A 232 -0.05 -4.60 11.30
CA VAL A 232 0.66 -4.37 10.03
C VAL A 232 -0.12 -4.94 8.85
N THR A 233 -0.71 -6.13 8.98
CA THR A 233 -1.51 -6.74 7.92
C THR A 233 -2.72 -5.89 7.57
N LEU A 234 -3.50 -5.42 8.55
CA LEU A 234 -4.64 -4.56 8.29
C LEU A 234 -4.21 -3.19 7.73
N ALA A 235 -3.21 -2.55 8.32
CA ALA A 235 -2.68 -1.27 7.83
C ALA A 235 -2.21 -1.40 6.37
N SER A 236 -1.55 -2.50 6.03
CA SER A 236 -1.08 -2.77 4.66
C SER A 236 -2.24 -2.88 3.66
N GLU A 237 -3.36 -3.52 4.02
CA GLU A 237 -4.54 -3.56 3.16
C GLU A 237 -5.20 -2.17 3.02
N VAL A 238 -5.30 -1.40 4.11
CA VAL A 238 -5.83 -0.02 4.07
C VAL A 238 -4.98 0.89 3.18
N LEU A 239 -3.64 0.81 3.30
CA LEU A 239 -2.70 1.59 2.47
C LEU A 239 -2.83 1.25 0.98
N LYS A 240 -3.10 -0.01 0.62
CA LYS A 240 -3.34 -0.42 -0.76
C LYS A 240 -4.63 0.18 -1.32
N VAL A 241 -5.72 0.21 -0.53
CA VAL A 241 -6.97 0.87 -0.95
C VAL A 241 -6.75 2.37 -1.13
N LEU A 242 -6.11 3.03 -0.16
CA LEU A 242 -5.76 4.45 -0.24
C LEU A 242 -4.95 4.74 -1.51
N PHE A 243 -3.95 3.92 -1.83
CA PHE A 243 -3.16 4.08 -3.05
C PHE A 243 -4.03 4.06 -4.31
N ASN A 244 -4.98 3.12 -4.42
CA ASN A 244 -5.89 3.09 -5.57
C ASN A 244 -6.76 4.35 -5.68
N LEU A 245 -7.15 4.95 -4.55
CA LEU A 245 -7.99 6.15 -4.50
C LEU A 245 -7.21 7.45 -4.75
N THR A 246 -5.92 7.48 -4.46
CA THR A 246 -5.07 8.67 -4.59
C THR A 246 -4.26 8.70 -5.90
N VAL A 247 -4.25 7.63 -6.69
CA VAL A 247 -3.65 7.62 -8.03
C VAL A 247 -4.34 8.66 -8.92
N LYS A 248 -3.60 9.74 -9.20
CA LYS A 248 -3.96 10.99 -9.89
C LYS A 248 -5.19 10.93 -10.80
N SER A 249 -6.21 11.72 -10.44
CA SER A 249 -7.32 12.10 -11.31
C SER A 249 -7.63 13.59 -11.17
N GLY A 250 -6.82 14.45 -11.80
CA GLY A 250 -7.10 15.89 -11.92
C GLY A 250 -6.37 16.79 -10.93
N ASP A 251 -6.83 18.03 -10.87
CA ASP A 251 -6.35 19.07 -9.96
C ASP A 251 -6.88 18.81 -8.54
N VAL A 252 -6.06 19.12 -7.54
CA VAL A 252 -6.35 18.92 -6.11
C VAL A 252 -7.04 20.17 -5.59
N ASP A 253 -8.22 20.02 -4.97
CA ASP A 253 -8.90 21.12 -4.27
C ASP A 253 -8.42 21.29 -2.82
N GLU A 254 -8.90 22.33 -2.13
CA GLU A 254 -8.47 22.65 -0.77
C GLU A 254 -8.82 21.55 0.26
N GLU A 255 -9.95 20.84 0.06
CA GLU A 255 -10.37 19.75 0.94
C GLU A 255 -9.47 18.52 0.75
N GLU A 256 -9.17 18.18 -0.50
CA GLU A 256 -8.27 17.11 -0.87
C GLU A 256 -6.83 17.40 -0.42
N GLU A 257 -6.37 18.65 -0.51
CA GLU A 257 -5.07 19.07 0.03
C GLU A 257 -4.99 18.87 1.55
N ALA A 258 -6.04 19.24 2.29
CA ALA A 258 -6.12 19.00 3.73
C ALA A 258 -6.10 17.50 4.07
N HIS A 259 -6.81 16.68 3.29
CA HIS A 259 -6.74 15.22 3.42
C HIS A 259 -5.34 14.68 3.17
N PHE A 260 -4.62 15.18 2.16
CA PHE A 260 -3.25 14.76 1.88
C PHE A 260 -2.27 15.15 2.97
N LEU A 261 -2.36 16.37 3.52
CA LEU A 261 -1.54 16.79 4.66
C LEU A 261 -1.76 15.85 5.86
N ARG A 262 -3.03 15.58 6.21
CA ARG A 262 -3.35 14.65 7.30
C ARG A 262 -2.84 13.24 7.01
N LEU A 263 -2.99 12.76 5.79
CA LEU A 263 -2.52 11.45 5.39
C LEU A 263 -0.99 11.34 5.52
N VAL A 264 -0.22 12.33 5.06
CA VAL A 264 1.24 12.32 5.22
C VAL A 264 1.65 12.33 6.70
N SER A 265 0.92 13.05 7.56
CA SER A 265 1.14 12.98 9.02
C SER A 265 0.92 11.57 9.58
N ILE A 266 -0.10 10.83 9.13
CA ILE A 266 -0.31 9.43 9.52
C ILE A 266 0.81 8.53 8.98
N LEU A 267 1.24 8.75 7.73
CA LEU A 267 2.32 7.99 7.11
C LEU A 267 3.67 8.24 7.79
N HIS A 268 3.91 9.47 8.27
CA HIS A 268 5.05 9.80 9.14
C HIS A 268 5.04 8.90 10.38
N ASP A 269 3.91 8.82 11.09
CA ASP A 269 3.80 8.03 12.31
C ASP A 269 3.98 6.52 12.04
N LEU A 270 3.42 6.01 10.93
CA LEU A 270 3.62 4.61 10.50
C LEU A 270 5.08 4.28 10.14
N LEU A 271 5.84 5.22 9.57
CA LEU A 271 7.27 5.02 9.28
C LEU A 271 8.08 4.84 10.57
N LEU A 272 7.66 5.49 11.66
CA LEU A 272 8.36 5.51 12.94
C LEU A 272 7.95 4.40 13.90
N CYS A 273 6.91 3.63 13.57
CA CYS A 273 6.46 2.51 14.40
C CYS A 273 7.51 1.39 14.43
N GLU A 274 7.67 0.77 15.61
CA GLU A 274 8.42 -0.46 15.78
C GLU A 274 7.55 -1.67 15.41
N VAL A 275 8.14 -2.67 14.78
CA VAL A 275 7.46 -3.89 14.35
C VAL A 275 8.33 -5.09 14.72
N GLN A 276 7.71 -6.17 15.19
CA GLN A 276 8.45 -7.33 15.72
C GLN A 276 9.31 -8.03 14.66
N SER A 277 8.78 -8.17 13.44
CA SER A 277 9.46 -8.83 12.33
C SER A 277 10.00 -7.82 11.32
N LEU A 278 11.26 -8.00 10.91
CA LEU A 278 11.87 -7.20 9.85
C LEU A 278 11.08 -7.32 8.54
N ASP A 279 10.57 -8.50 8.20
CA ASP A 279 9.78 -8.70 6.97
C ASP A 279 8.50 -7.86 6.99
N LYS A 280 7.84 -7.79 8.15
CA LYS A 280 6.65 -6.97 8.37
C LYS A 280 6.96 -5.48 8.38
N GLN A 281 8.08 -5.07 8.96
CA GLN A 281 8.55 -3.69 8.89
C GLN A 281 8.78 -3.26 7.43
N GLN A 282 9.43 -4.12 6.64
CA GLN A 282 9.64 -3.87 5.22
C GLN A 282 8.34 -3.83 4.42
N GLU A 283 7.36 -4.70 4.74
CA GLU A 283 6.01 -4.69 4.15
C GLU A 283 5.33 -3.34 4.40
N LEU A 284 5.31 -2.88 5.65
CA LEU A 284 4.71 -1.61 6.04
C LEU A 284 5.38 -0.42 5.33
N HIS A 285 6.70 -0.32 5.41
CA HIS A 285 7.45 0.75 4.74
C HIS A 285 7.23 0.73 3.22
N ASN A 286 7.13 -0.44 2.60
CA ASN A 286 6.88 -0.56 1.16
C ASN A 286 5.50 0.02 0.78
N HIS A 287 4.45 -0.30 1.53
CA HIS A 287 3.12 0.23 1.27
C HIS A 287 3.00 1.72 1.58
N THR A 288 3.63 2.19 2.66
CA THR A 288 3.71 3.62 2.99
C THR A 288 4.41 4.42 1.89
N VAL A 289 5.55 3.94 1.40
CA VAL A 289 6.29 4.57 0.30
C VAL A 289 5.48 4.58 -0.99
N ASN A 290 4.83 3.47 -1.33
CA ASN A 290 3.98 3.42 -2.53
C ASN A 290 2.86 4.46 -2.45
N LEU A 291 2.21 4.60 -1.29
CA LEU A 291 1.18 5.63 -1.10
C LEU A 291 1.76 7.05 -1.27
N LEU A 292 2.91 7.34 -0.67
CA LEU A 292 3.59 8.64 -0.84
C LEU A 292 3.80 9.01 -2.31
N THR A 293 4.08 8.06 -3.21
CA THR A 293 4.28 8.36 -4.65
C THR A 293 3.05 8.96 -5.35
N SER A 294 1.86 8.74 -4.79
CA SER A 294 0.59 9.25 -5.32
C SER A 294 0.20 10.61 -4.72
N ILE A 295 0.82 11.02 -3.60
CA ILE A 295 0.49 12.24 -2.87
C ILE A 295 1.25 13.44 -3.46
N PRO A 296 0.63 14.64 -3.55
CA PRO A 296 1.30 15.88 -3.94
C PRO A 296 2.52 16.22 -3.07
N SER A 297 3.65 16.62 -3.70
CA SER A 297 4.92 16.79 -2.98
C SER A 297 4.99 18.03 -2.08
N ASN A 298 4.07 18.99 -2.22
CA ASN A 298 3.86 20.07 -1.25
C ASN A 298 3.49 19.52 0.14
N CYS A 299 2.74 18.42 0.21
CA CYS A 299 2.30 17.82 1.48
C CYS A 299 3.43 17.10 2.23
N TYR A 300 4.59 16.88 1.60
CA TYR A 300 5.71 16.16 2.23
C TYR A 300 6.31 16.94 3.40
N GLU A 301 5.97 18.22 3.61
CA GLU A 301 6.43 18.95 4.79
C GLU A 301 6.04 18.28 6.11
N GLU A 302 4.93 17.54 6.12
CA GLU A 302 4.42 16.77 7.27
C GLU A 302 5.29 15.55 7.63
N LEU A 303 6.26 15.17 6.79
CA LEU A 303 7.30 14.20 7.17
C LEU A 303 8.36 14.80 8.12
N MET A 304 8.31 16.09 8.40
CA MET A 304 9.20 16.79 9.33
C MET A 304 8.39 17.42 10.47
N THR A 305 8.74 17.10 11.71
CA THR A 305 8.12 17.74 12.89
C THR A 305 9.04 18.81 13.49
N PRO A 306 8.50 19.85 14.15
CA PRO A 306 9.33 20.78 14.91
C PRO A 306 10.04 20.05 16.05
N VAL A 307 11.32 20.36 16.29
CA VAL A 307 12.01 19.82 17.47
C VAL A 307 11.43 20.45 18.73
N GLN A 308 10.78 19.63 19.56
CA GLN A 308 10.28 20.05 20.87
C GLN A 308 11.41 19.93 21.89
N ARG A 309 11.61 20.97 22.72
CA ARG A 309 12.73 21.04 23.68
C ARG A 309 12.57 20.13 24.91
N SER A 310 11.44 19.44 25.06
CA SER A 310 11.02 18.77 26.30
C SER A 310 10.99 17.23 26.24
N THR A 311 11.00 16.63 25.06
CA THR A 311 11.12 15.17 24.87
C THR A 311 12.60 14.81 24.70
N ARG A 312 13.01 13.59 25.07
CA ARG A 312 14.41 13.10 25.07
C ARG A 312 15.22 13.64 23.89
N ASP A 313 16.50 13.96 24.13
CA ASP A 313 17.49 14.36 23.11
C ASP A 313 17.27 13.56 21.83
N ILE A 314 16.58 14.14 20.85
CA ILE A 314 16.58 13.64 19.47
C ILE A 314 18.06 13.53 19.11
N ASP A 315 18.46 12.40 18.54
CA ASP A 315 19.84 12.24 18.09
C ASP A 315 20.20 13.48 17.26
N LYS A 316 21.28 14.16 17.64
CA LYS A 316 21.71 15.39 16.95
C LYS A 316 21.91 15.16 15.46
N ASP A 317 22.20 13.92 15.07
CA ASP A 317 22.33 13.52 13.67
C ASP A 317 21.00 13.46 12.92
N LEU A 318 19.85 13.45 13.63
CA LEU A 318 18.48 13.45 13.11
C LEU A 318 17.78 14.82 13.25
N GLU A 319 18.42 15.82 13.89
CA GLU A 319 17.96 17.21 13.89
C GLU A 319 18.59 17.97 12.71
N PHE A 320 17.77 18.73 11.96
CA PHE A 320 18.28 19.60 10.91
C PHE A 320 17.45 20.87 10.74
N ASP A 321 18.10 22.05 10.77
CA ASP A 321 17.46 23.38 10.71
C ASP A 321 16.23 23.49 11.69
N GLY A 322 16.33 22.92 12.89
CA GLY A 322 15.28 22.94 13.93
C GLY A 322 14.09 22.00 13.67
N ARG A 323 14.22 21.07 12.73
CA ARG A 323 13.22 20.05 12.38
C ARG A 323 13.76 18.65 12.71
N ASN A 324 12.87 17.78 13.18
CA ASN A 324 13.13 16.35 13.32
C ASN A 324 13.04 15.69 11.93
N MET A 325 14.11 14.97 11.55
CA MET A 325 14.26 14.28 10.26
C MET A 325 14.14 12.77 10.37
N GLN A 326 13.66 12.22 11.48
CA GLN A 326 13.66 10.77 11.72
C GLN A 326 12.90 9.99 10.66
N ALA A 327 11.70 10.43 10.26
CA ALA A 327 10.95 9.76 9.18
C ALA A 327 11.68 9.82 7.84
N VAL A 328 12.32 10.95 7.52
CA VAL A 328 13.15 11.10 6.31
C VAL A 328 14.40 10.20 6.39
N ALA A 329 15.00 10.03 7.57
CA ALA A 329 16.11 9.11 7.78
C ALA A 329 15.70 7.65 7.55
N VAL A 330 14.52 7.24 8.07
CA VAL A 330 13.93 5.91 7.81
C VAL A 330 13.76 5.67 6.30
N LEU A 331 13.31 6.66 5.54
CA LEU A 331 13.20 6.55 4.07
C LEU A 331 14.57 6.32 3.40
N VAL A 332 15.63 6.99 3.88
CA VAL A 332 17.00 6.80 3.37
C VAL A 332 17.54 5.40 3.71
N GLU A 333 17.29 4.93 4.93
CA GLU A 333 17.68 3.59 5.37
C GLU A 333 16.92 2.50 4.59
N PHE A 334 15.63 2.72 4.34
CA PHE A 334 14.81 1.84 3.52
C PHE A 334 15.33 1.77 2.07
N LEU A 335 15.75 2.90 1.48
CA LEU A 335 16.42 2.91 0.18
C LEU A 335 17.73 2.09 0.22
N ASP A 336 18.59 2.32 1.21
CA ASP A 336 19.87 1.63 1.31
C ASP A 336 19.69 0.11 1.43
N MET A 337 18.72 -0.31 2.26
CA MET A 337 18.32 -1.70 2.41
C MET A 337 17.85 -2.31 1.08
N LYS A 338 16.94 -1.64 0.34
CA LYS A 338 16.47 -2.11 -0.98
C LYS A 338 17.60 -2.22 -2.01
N LEU A 339 18.61 -1.36 -1.94
CA LEU A 339 19.81 -1.40 -2.79
C LEU A 339 20.77 -2.54 -2.44
N ASN A 340 20.69 -3.10 -1.23
CA ASN A 340 21.50 -4.24 -0.79
C ASN A 340 20.91 -5.60 -1.20
N THR A 341 19.64 -5.64 -1.61
CA THR A 341 18.98 -6.88 -2.04
C THR A 341 19.60 -7.41 -3.35
N THR A 342 19.97 -8.69 -3.37
CA THR A 342 20.72 -9.34 -4.48
C THR A 342 20.01 -9.32 -5.83
N ARG A 343 18.69 -9.17 -5.85
CA ARG A 343 17.89 -8.94 -7.06
C ARG A 343 17.45 -7.48 -7.09
N LEU A 344 18.16 -6.65 -7.84
CA LEU A 344 17.73 -5.29 -8.19
C LEU A 344 16.42 -5.37 -8.98
N GLN A 345 15.30 -5.40 -8.29
CA GLN A 345 13.98 -5.28 -8.90
C GLN A 345 13.66 -3.79 -8.99
N HIS A 346 13.78 -3.23 -10.20
CA HIS A 346 13.49 -1.81 -10.46
C HIS A 346 12.16 -1.36 -9.87
N GLU A 347 11.13 -2.20 -9.95
CA GLU A 347 9.79 -1.94 -9.44
C GLU A 347 9.76 -1.70 -7.91
N LEU A 348 10.75 -2.20 -7.17
CA LEU A 348 10.87 -1.99 -5.72
C LEU A 348 11.68 -0.76 -5.33
N ILE A 349 12.59 -0.28 -6.19
CA ILE A 349 13.49 0.85 -5.87
C ILE A 349 12.92 2.17 -6.38
N SER A 350 12.25 2.15 -7.53
CA SER A 350 11.71 3.37 -8.15
C SER A 350 10.74 4.14 -7.25
N PRO A 351 9.83 3.50 -6.47
CA PRO A 351 8.93 4.23 -5.57
C PRO A 351 9.69 5.05 -4.51
N ILE A 352 10.60 4.42 -3.75
CA ILE A 352 11.35 5.09 -2.69
C ILE A 352 12.26 6.19 -3.25
N LEU A 353 12.90 5.93 -4.39
CA LEU A 353 13.77 6.92 -5.02
C LEU A 353 12.97 8.11 -5.54
N SER A 354 11.76 7.89 -6.06
CA SER A 354 10.85 8.96 -6.50
C SER A 354 10.40 9.84 -5.35
N VAL A 355 10.02 9.24 -4.20
CA VAL A 355 9.68 9.99 -2.98
C VAL A 355 10.86 10.85 -2.54
N LEU A 356 12.08 10.30 -2.46
CA LEU A 356 13.27 11.05 -2.05
C LEU A 356 13.65 12.17 -3.05
N VAL A 357 13.45 11.95 -4.35
CA VAL A 357 13.60 12.99 -5.39
C VAL A 357 12.65 14.15 -5.12
N GLU A 358 11.37 13.86 -4.90
CA GLU A 358 10.34 14.89 -4.66
C GLU A 358 10.56 15.60 -3.32
N CYS A 359 10.94 14.88 -2.25
CA CYS A 359 11.39 15.47 -0.99
C CYS A 359 12.53 16.48 -1.21
N ALA A 360 13.58 16.09 -1.94
CA ALA A 360 14.74 16.95 -2.20
C ALA A 360 14.44 18.12 -3.16
N ARG A 361 13.51 17.92 -4.09
CA ARG A 361 13.11 18.93 -5.08
C ARG A 361 12.28 20.03 -4.43
N THR A 362 11.25 19.64 -3.69
CA THR A 362 10.26 20.56 -3.14
C THR A 362 10.74 21.21 -1.84
N HIS A 363 11.38 20.45 -0.94
CA HIS A 363 11.72 20.92 0.40
C HIS A 363 13.21 21.18 0.58
N ARG A 364 13.60 22.47 0.69
CA ARG A 364 15.00 22.89 0.88
C ARG A 364 15.67 22.20 2.08
N THR A 365 14.94 22.06 3.17
CA THR A 365 15.45 21.49 4.43
C THR A 365 15.77 20.01 4.26
N MET A 366 14.81 19.24 3.71
CA MET A 366 15.03 17.83 3.36
C MET A 366 16.19 17.65 2.39
N ARG A 367 16.28 18.48 1.34
CA ARG A 367 17.39 18.40 0.38
C ARG A 367 18.76 18.51 1.05
N LYS A 368 18.94 19.47 1.96
CA LYS A 368 20.21 19.66 2.67
C LYS A 368 20.52 18.46 3.59
N PHE A 369 19.53 17.97 4.33
CA PHE A 369 19.65 16.78 5.17
C PHE A 369 20.04 15.54 4.34
N LEU A 370 19.29 15.24 3.28
CA LEU A 370 19.58 14.16 2.33
C LEU A 370 20.96 14.33 1.70
N ARG A 371 21.36 15.55 1.39
CA ARG A 371 22.69 15.86 0.84
C ARG A 371 23.81 15.53 1.82
N GLN A 372 23.62 15.70 3.13
CA GLN A 372 24.61 15.31 4.15
C GLN A 372 24.70 13.79 4.30
N ARG A 373 23.57 13.08 4.28
CA ARG A 373 23.50 11.62 4.41
C ARG A 373 24.00 10.88 3.16
N VAL A 374 23.60 11.32 1.97
CA VAL A 374 23.88 10.62 0.70
C VAL A 374 25.25 10.99 0.12
N LEU A 375 25.64 12.26 0.19
CA LEU A 375 26.87 12.76 -0.46
C LEU A 375 27.80 13.48 0.54
N PRO A 376 28.21 12.87 1.67
CA PRO A 376 29.07 13.55 2.64
C PRO A 376 30.34 14.13 1.99
N PRO A 377 30.96 15.18 2.56
CA PRO A 377 32.18 15.76 2.02
C PRO A 377 33.23 14.70 1.70
N LEU A 378 33.83 14.78 0.50
CA LEU A 378 34.73 13.74 0.00
C LEU A 378 35.98 13.63 0.87
N THR A 379 36.17 12.45 1.45
CA THR A 379 37.41 12.06 2.15
C THR A 379 38.37 11.32 1.24
N ASP A 380 37.85 10.58 0.25
CA ASP A 380 38.62 9.86 -0.77
C ASP A 380 38.21 10.32 -2.18
N VAL A 381 39.22 10.62 -3.00
CA VAL A 381 39.09 11.10 -4.40
C VAL A 381 39.74 10.10 -5.38
N HIS A 382 40.42 9.05 -4.90
CA HIS A 382 41.16 8.11 -5.74
C HIS A 382 40.32 6.89 -6.15
N THR A 383 39.43 6.42 -5.28
CA THR A 383 38.49 5.34 -5.61
C THR A 383 37.42 5.82 -6.58
N ARG A 384 36.99 4.95 -7.51
CA ARG A 384 35.91 5.33 -8.44
C ARG A 384 34.60 5.55 -7.66
N PRO A 385 33.76 6.51 -8.07
CA PRO A 385 32.51 6.80 -7.37
C PRO A 385 31.56 5.60 -7.24
N GLU A 386 31.58 4.66 -8.18
CA GLU A 386 30.79 3.43 -8.16
C GLU A 386 31.39 2.29 -7.30
N GLU A 387 32.64 2.42 -6.87
CA GLU A 387 33.34 1.43 -6.04
C GLU A 387 33.13 1.73 -4.56
N GLY A 388 32.53 0.78 -3.83
CA GLY A 388 32.31 0.87 -2.39
C GLY A 388 30.90 0.48 -1.93
N THR A 389 30.69 0.56 -0.61
CA THR A 389 29.46 0.11 0.07
C THR A 389 28.62 1.26 0.62
N THR A 390 29.02 2.52 0.41
CA THR A 390 28.20 3.67 0.85
C THR A 390 26.99 3.85 -0.08
N LEU A 391 25.98 4.57 0.40
CA LEU A 391 24.79 4.89 -0.39
C LEU A 391 25.15 5.67 -1.67
N ARG A 392 26.12 6.59 -1.61
CA ARG A 392 26.69 7.26 -2.80
C ARG A 392 27.16 6.24 -3.83
N ASN A 393 27.95 5.25 -3.41
CA ASN A 393 28.52 4.27 -4.33
C ASN A 393 27.44 3.41 -4.98
N LYS A 394 26.45 2.96 -4.19
CA LYS A 394 25.29 2.20 -4.67
C LYS A 394 24.50 2.99 -5.72
N LEU A 395 24.21 4.27 -5.46
CA LEU A 395 23.51 5.13 -6.40
C LEU A 395 24.34 5.44 -7.66
N CYS A 396 25.66 5.61 -7.53
CA CYS A 396 26.54 5.80 -8.68
C CYS A 396 26.55 4.56 -9.61
N ARG A 397 26.49 3.34 -9.06
CA ARG A 397 26.33 2.12 -9.85
C ARG A 397 25.02 2.09 -10.66
N LEU A 398 23.97 2.73 -10.18
CA LEU A 398 22.70 2.79 -10.91
C LEU A 398 22.73 3.73 -12.11
N LEU A 399 23.65 4.70 -12.16
CA LEU A 399 23.77 5.65 -13.27
C LEU A 399 24.09 4.97 -14.61
N THR A 400 24.75 3.81 -14.56
CA THR A 400 25.09 2.99 -15.72
C THR A 400 24.21 1.74 -15.84
N SER A 401 23.13 1.66 -15.06
CA SER A 401 22.17 0.56 -15.13
C SER A 401 21.52 0.48 -16.53
N PRO A 402 21.34 -0.73 -17.10
CA PRO A 402 20.60 -0.89 -18.36
C PRO A 402 19.12 -0.51 -18.23
N ILE A 403 18.61 -0.40 -16.99
CA ILE A 403 17.23 -0.01 -16.72
C ILE A 403 17.13 1.53 -16.73
N SER A 404 16.78 2.08 -17.91
CA SER A 404 16.73 3.52 -18.17
C SER A 404 15.96 4.35 -17.12
N PRO A 405 14.76 3.95 -16.66
CA PRO A 405 14.05 4.69 -15.61
C PRO A 405 14.84 4.80 -14.30
N LEU A 406 15.48 3.71 -13.86
CA LEU A 406 16.27 3.69 -12.62
C LEU A 406 17.51 4.57 -12.72
N SER A 407 18.21 4.49 -13.84
CA SER A 407 19.39 5.33 -14.10
C SER A 407 19.02 6.81 -14.14
N THR A 408 17.89 7.16 -14.78
CA THR A 408 17.38 8.53 -14.86
C THR A 408 17.00 9.05 -13.47
N LEU A 409 16.22 8.30 -12.69
CA LEU A 409 15.82 8.69 -11.34
C LEU A 409 17.02 8.87 -10.41
N SER A 410 18.00 7.95 -10.46
CA SER A 410 19.22 8.03 -9.65
C SER A 410 20.04 9.26 -10.00
N ALA A 411 20.16 9.54 -11.30
CA ALA A 411 20.87 10.69 -11.82
C ALA A 411 20.18 12.01 -11.43
N ASP A 412 18.86 12.09 -11.58
CA ASP A 412 18.08 13.26 -11.16
C ASP A 412 18.19 13.49 -9.65
N PHE A 413 18.09 12.44 -8.83
CA PHE A 413 18.25 12.55 -7.37
C PHE A 413 19.60 13.16 -6.99
N LEU A 414 20.69 12.57 -7.48
CA LEU A 414 22.05 13.04 -7.21
C LEU A 414 22.28 14.46 -7.75
N PHE A 415 21.71 14.81 -8.91
CA PHE A 415 21.83 16.15 -9.50
C PHE A 415 21.10 17.21 -8.66
N ILE A 416 19.89 16.91 -8.17
CA ILE A 416 19.11 17.80 -7.27
C ILE A 416 19.87 18.00 -5.96
N LEU A 417 20.41 16.95 -5.34
CA LEU A 417 21.25 17.08 -4.15
C LEU A 417 22.48 17.97 -4.41
N CYS A 418 22.99 17.99 -5.64
CA CYS A 418 24.05 18.88 -6.08
C CYS A 418 23.59 20.30 -6.45
N LYS A 419 22.36 20.71 -6.10
CA LYS A 419 21.75 21.99 -6.50
C LYS A 419 21.72 22.17 -8.03
N GLU A 420 21.57 21.09 -8.78
CA GLU A 420 21.60 21.08 -10.25
C GLU A 420 22.88 21.73 -10.83
N ASN A 421 23.98 21.69 -10.08
CA ASN A 421 25.26 22.22 -10.50
C ASN A 421 26.11 21.11 -11.14
N VAL A 422 26.52 21.33 -12.41
CA VAL A 422 27.26 20.36 -13.22
C VAL A 422 28.61 20.01 -12.60
N GLU A 423 29.38 21.00 -12.15
CA GLU A 423 30.71 20.78 -11.57
C GLU A 423 30.62 19.94 -10.28
N ARG A 424 29.69 20.30 -9.39
CA ARG A 424 29.44 19.55 -8.16
C ARG A 424 28.95 18.15 -8.45
N PHE A 425 28.07 17.98 -9.45
CA PHE A 425 27.59 16.68 -9.84
C PHE A 425 28.75 15.78 -10.32
N ILE A 426 29.59 16.28 -11.24
CA ILE A 426 30.79 15.57 -11.73
C ILE A 426 31.74 15.23 -10.59
N LYS A 427 31.97 16.15 -9.64
CA LYS A 427 32.80 15.90 -8.45
C LYS A 427 32.35 14.67 -7.66
N TYR A 428 31.04 14.48 -7.49
CA TYR A 428 30.50 13.38 -6.68
C TYR A 428 30.23 12.10 -7.47
N THR A 429 29.96 12.16 -8.77
CA THR A 429 29.57 10.98 -9.55
C THR A 429 30.64 10.52 -10.54
N GLY A 430 31.63 11.36 -10.84
CA GLY A 430 32.63 11.11 -11.88
C GLY A 430 32.08 11.38 -13.28
N TYR A 431 32.91 11.95 -14.15
CA TYR A 431 32.49 12.39 -15.49
C TYR A 431 31.87 11.25 -16.33
N GLY A 432 32.45 10.04 -16.27
CA GLY A 432 31.94 8.89 -17.02
C GLY A 432 30.50 8.51 -16.66
N ASN A 433 30.16 8.50 -15.37
CA ASN A 433 28.80 8.21 -14.91
C ASN A 433 27.86 9.40 -15.14
N ALA A 434 28.35 10.64 -15.03
CA ALA A 434 27.57 11.86 -15.21
C ALA A 434 27.19 12.13 -16.68
N ALA A 435 28.02 11.68 -17.62
CA ALA A 435 27.91 11.96 -19.05
C ALA A 435 26.50 11.67 -19.61
N GLY A 436 25.92 10.51 -19.30
CA GLY A 436 24.60 10.12 -19.82
C GLY A 436 23.49 11.13 -19.48
N LEU A 437 23.43 11.59 -18.22
CA LEU A 437 22.46 12.59 -17.80
C LEU A 437 22.75 13.96 -18.42
N LEU A 438 24.02 14.38 -18.42
CA LEU A 438 24.43 15.69 -18.94
C LEU A 438 24.14 15.81 -20.44
N ALA A 439 24.34 14.74 -21.22
CA ALA A 439 23.94 14.70 -22.63
C ALA A 439 22.42 14.85 -22.77
N LYS A 440 21.64 14.09 -22.00
CA LYS A 440 20.16 14.13 -22.04
C LYS A 440 19.59 15.51 -21.67
N LYS A 441 20.23 16.23 -20.74
CA LYS A 441 19.85 17.60 -20.36
C LYS A 441 20.51 18.70 -21.20
N GLY A 442 21.36 18.37 -22.18
CA GLY A 442 22.05 19.36 -23.03
C GLY A 442 23.17 20.15 -22.33
N LEU A 443 23.75 19.64 -21.25
CA LEU A 443 24.71 20.33 -20.37
C LEU A 443 26.19 19.95 -20.60
N MET A 444 26.51 19.27 -21.70
CA MET A 444 27.86 18.73 -21.95
C MET A 444 28.94 19.75 -22.32
N LEU A 445 28.58 20.91 -22.85
CA LEU A 445 29.52 21.82 -23.52
C LEU A 445 30.11 22.92 -22.64
N GLY A 446 30.05 22.81 -21.31
CA GLY A 446 30.71 23.78 -20.40
C GLY A 446 30.26 25.24 -20.59
N GLY A 447 29.14 25.46 -21.28
CA GLY A 447 28.64 26.78 -21.58
C GLY A 447 28.08 27.41 -20.30
N SER A 448 28.52 28.64 -20.02
CA SER A 448 27.95 29.58 -19.05
C SER A 448 26.51 29.95 -19.39
N GLY A 449 25.64 28.96 -19.58
CA GLY A 449 24.21 29.16 -19.61
C GLY A 449 23.81 29.64 -18.23
N LYS A 450 23.43 30.93 -18.12
CA LYS A 450 22.59 31.40 -17.03
C LYS A 450 21.57 30.30 -16.76
N SER A 451 21.62 29.73 -15.56
CA SER A 451 20.78 28.63 -15.11
C SER A 451 19.31 29.05 -15.18
N THR A 452 18.70 29.03 -16.36
CA THR A 452 17.27 28.89 -16.50
C THR A 452 16.99 27.45 -16.12
N CYS A 453 16.86 27.26 -14.81
CA CYS A 453 16.30 26.06 -14.21
C CYS A 453 15.10 25.61 -15.04
N SER A 454 15.21 24.49 -15.74
CA SER A 454 14.07 23.87 -16.44
C SER A 454 12.95 23.50 -15.46
N SER A 455 13.23 23.51 -14.16
CA SER A 455 12.36 23.18 -13.04
C SER A 455 11.75 24.40 -12.32
N GLY A 456 12.13 25.64 -12.66
CA GLY A 456 11.65 26.84 -11.95
C GLY A 456 12.16 27.01 -10.50
N ILE A 457 13.10 26.17 -10.05
CA ILE A 457 13.60 26.15 -8.67
C ILE A 457 14.77 27.14 -8.51
N HIS A 458 14.59 28.15 -7.64
CA HIS A 458 15.65 29.10 -7.27
C HIS A 458 16.50 28.56 -6.10
N TYR A 459 17.74 28.19 -6.37
CA TYR A 459 18.72 27.81 -5.34
C TYR A 459 19.40 29.07 -4.76
N SER A 460 19.43 29.22 -3.42
CA SER A 460 20.21 30.28 -2.75
C SER A 460 21.72 30.01 -2.85
N SER A 461 22.49 31.08 -3.09
CA SER A 461 23.95 31.11 -3.27
C SER A 461 24.73 30.76 -2.01
N ASP A 462 24.14 30.80 -0.81
CA ASP A 462 24.89 31.00 0.43
C ASP A 462 25.53 29.74 1.05
N SER A 463 25.91 28.74 0.24
CA SER A 463 26.68 27.60 0.76
C SER A 463 27.68 27.12 -0.30
N GLU A 464 28.74 27.90 -0.48
CA GLU A 464 29.70 27.75 -1.59
C GLU A 464 30.92 26.88 -1.27
N ASP A 465 31.23 26.53 -0.02
CA ASP A 465 32.49 25.80 0.27
C ASP A 465 32.24 24.48 1.02
N SER A 466 32.01 23.40 0.26
CA SER A 466 31.99 22.02 0.75
C SER A 466 33.26 21.25 0.37
N ASP A 467 34.27 21.99 -0.09
CA ASP A 467 35.53 21.41 -0.53
C ASP A 467 36.37 21.06 0.70
N THR A 468 36.62 19.77 0.88
CA THR A 468 37.59 19.28 1.85
C THR A 468 38.98 19.72 1.43
N GLU A 469 39.87 19.95 2.40
CA GLU A 469 41.30 20.24 2.16
C GLU A 469 41.95 19.21 1.21
N ILE A 470 41.46 17.97 1.23
CA ILE A 470 41.88 16.89 0.34
C ILE A 470 41.49 17.21 -1.11
N TYR A 471 40.24 17.60 -1.36
CA TYR A 471 39.78 17.92 -2.72
C TYR A 471 40.47 19.18 -3.29
N LYS A 472 40.68 20.21 -2.45
CA LYS A 472 41.36 21.46 -2.88
C LYS A 472 42.79 21.20 -3.36
N LYS A 473 43.51 20.24 -2.77
CA LYS A 473 44.89 19.85 -3.18
C LYS A 473 44.97 19.18 -4.54
N HIS A 474 43.88 18.60 -5.03
CA HIS A 474 43.85 17.83 -6.27
C HIS A 474 43.14 18.55 -7.44
N LYS A 475 42.68 19.79 -7.23
CA LYS A 475 42.06 20.65 -8.26
C LYS A 475 43.08 21.46 -9.08
N ALA A 476 44.38 21.16 -8.96
CA ALA A 476 45.47 21.87 -9.63
C ALA A 476 45.76 21.34 -11.03
#